data_AF-A0A0Q1AKE6-F1
#
_entry.id   AF-A0A0Q1AKE6-F1
#
_cell.length_a   1.000
_cell.length_b   1.000
_cell.length_c   1.000
_cell.angle_alpha   90.00
_cell.angle_beta   90.00
_cell.angle_gamma   90.00
#
_symmetry.space_group_name_H-M   'P 1'
#
loop_
_entity.id
_entity.type
_entity.pdbx_description
1 polymer ?
#
loop_
_entity_poly.entity_id
_entity_poly.type
_entity_poly.pdbx_seq_one_letter_code
_entity_poly.pdbx_strand_id
1 'polypeptide(L)'
;MSMKMNKYISLFLILISGLFLQGYEPDLDDFLNPYQFKLHNSWLEKAELKADSPADFTTSKIIQHFIIGGSEIITEYDWENYKIYNQREILPSSRFSLPPKILRFLESFLYRLNAADSSFISNFLKDTGSDLLYTDDKNEGSLELLWSKIAAERVSGFEIVDIKLDKAGNSIRVFSPDWQIELIFSDPNLSLAHLIREESQRQVELIEDKKEVVGITVKIPQTLSLEEYISRNYQKKQTREMLHNKINDVKSFLKKEFPEHIITKTTKGYLISSENFQGEFPDYLKITYSTEQDGVYIYSDNDTEIVGKTCKISDEEVIDLSKLSHQEIDIVSNYLPQLLYEHRSIGSKLLDFLLIHDNVPTTLLVKTETRNKYEIASYADLLLMLNKYWLDRKIYFKLEDFKKINNYIEFKGFLLAVEADGINADSAEIWFHLDKSLKIDLIMMMLYPEIKLKEE
;
A
#
# COMPACT_ATOMS: atom_id res chain seq x y z
N MET A 1 19.91 -20.77 -31.40
CA MET A 1 18.45 -20.58 -31.60
C MET A 1 18.23 -19.96 -32.97
N SER A 2 17.36 -20.54 -33.82
CA SER A 2 17.11 -20.04 -35.19
C SER A 2 16.38 -18.69 -35.16
N MET A 3 16.70 -17.76 -36.06
CA MET A 3 16.02 -16.45 -36.21
C MET A 3 14.49 -16.56 -36.33
N LYS A 4 13.96 -17.70 -36.80
CA LYS A 4 12.52 -17.96 -36.84
C LYS A 4 11.92 -18.14 -35.44
N MET A 5 12.66 -18.74 -34.51
CA MET A 5 12.21 -19.00 -33.14
C MET A 5 12.13 -17.71 -32.33
N ASN A 6 13.07 -16.77 -32.53
CA ASN A 6 13.03 -15.46 -31.88
C ASN A 6 11.79 -14.64 -32.29
N LYS A 7 11.35 -14.71 -33.56
CA LYS A 7 10.14 -13.99 -34.00
C LYS A 7 8.87 -14.51 -33.33
N TYR A 8 8.73 -15.83 -33.14
CA TYR A 8 7.57 -16.39 -32.46
C TYR A 8 7.58 -16.11 -30.96
N ILE A 9 8.76 -16.11 -30.32
CA ILE A 9 8.92 -15.74 -28.91
C ILE A 9 8.58 -14.27 -28.69
N SER A 10 9.04 -13.36 -29.57
CA SER A 10 8.67 -11.94 -29.49
C SER A 10 7.18 -11.70 -29.69
N LEU A 11 6.54 -12.41 -30.63
CA LEU A 11 5.10 -12.29 -30.85
C LEU A 11 4.30 -12.82 -29.64
N PHE A 12 4.76 -13.92 -29.03
CA PHE A 12 4.16 -14.51 -27.85
C PHE A 12 4.32 -13.62 -26.61
N LEU A 13 5.50 -13.00 -26.42
CA LEU A 13 5.74 -12.02 -25.36
C LEU A 13 4.90 -10.74 -25.53
N ILE A 14 4.69 -10.28 -26.76
CA ILE A 14 3.80 -9.14 -27.03
C ILE A 14 2.35 -9.50 -26.70
N LEU A 15 1.90 -10.70 -27.07
CA LEU A 15 0.56 -11.19 -26.76
C LEU A 15 0.33 -11.33 -25.24
N ILE A 16 1.34 -11.82 -24.52
CA ILE A 16 1.30 -11.93 -23.05
C ILE A 16 1.33 -10.54 -22.40
N SER A 17 2.15 -9.60 -22.89
CA SER A 17 2.17 -8.23 -22.36
C SER A 17 0.87 -7.46 -22.59
N GLY A 18 0.12 -7.80 -23.65
CA GLY A 18 -1.22 -7.26 -23.88
C GLY A 18 -2.28 -7.75 -22.89
N LEU A 19 -2.05 -8.91 -22.24
CA LEU A 19 -2.95 -9.46 -21.22
C LEU A 19 -2.76 -8.81 -19.84
N PHE A 20 -1.62 -8.18 -19.57
CA PHE A 20 -1.32 -7.51 -18.29
C PHE A 20 -1.67 -6.00 -18.25
N LEU A 21 -2.39 -5.50 -19.26
CA LEU A 21 -2.88 -4.11 -19.33
C LEU A 21 -4.36 -3.99 -18.92
N GLN A 22 -4.97 -5.03 -18.34
CA GLN A 22 -6.34 -4.93 -17.85
C GLN A 22 -6.40 -4.01 -16.62
N GLY A 23 -7.35 -3.07 -16.63
CA GLY A 23 -7.67 -2.26 -15.46
C GLY A 23 -8.03 -3.16 -14.27
N TYR A 24 -7.84 -2.67 -13.05
CA TYR A 24 -8.27 -3.41 -11.86
C TYR A 24 -9.78 -3.66 -11.94
N GLU A 25 -10.19 -4.91 -12.13
CA GLU A 25 -11.57 -5.36 -12.09
C GLU A 25 -11.77 -6.15 -10.80
N PRO A 26 -12.42 -5.58 -9.77
CA PRO A 26 -12.57 -6.26 -8.49
C PRO A 26 -13.49 -7.48 -8.64
N ASP A 27 -13.08 -8.61 -8.08
CA ASP A 27 -13.86 -9.83 -8.06
C ASP A 27 -14.66 -9.98 -6.75
N LEU A 28 -15.43 -11.06 -6.61
CA LEU A 28 -16.23 -11.29 -5.38
C LEU A 28 -15.37 -11.34 -4.12
N ASP A 29 -14.13 -11.83 -4.23
CA ASP A 29 -13.21 -11.95 -3.11
C ASP A 29 -12.57 -10.60 -2.73
N ASP A 30 -12.73 -9.55 -3.55
CA ASP A 30 -12.36 -8.19 -3.19
C ASP A 30 -13.42 -7.47 -2.33
N PHE A 31 -14.62 -8.05 -2.15
CA PHE A 31 -15.70 -7.43 -1.37
C PHE A 31 -15.92 -8.08 0.00
N LEU A 32 -16.32 -7.25 0.97
CA LEU A 32 -16.61 -7.70 2.35
C LEU A 32 -17.73 -8.75 2.38
N ASN A 33 -18.69 -8.64 1.47
CA ASN A 33 -19.77 -9.58 1.35
C ASN A 33 -20.35 -9.60 -0.08
N PRO A 34 -21.14 -10.63 -0.44
CA PRO A 34 -21.75 -10.74 -1.76
C PRO A 34 -22.72 -9.60 -2.11
N TYR A 35 -23.30 -8.91 -1.12
CA TYR A 35 -24.17 -7.77 -1.39
C TYR A 35 -23.38 -6.62 -2.02
N GLN A 36 -22.18 -6.34 -1.51
CA GLN A 36 -21.32 -5.29 -2.02
C GLN A 36 -20.81 -5.57 -3.44
N PHE A 37 -20.47 -6.83 -3.74
CA PHE A 37 -20.11 -7.24 -5.10
C PHE A 37 -21.28 -7.11 -6.09
N LYS A 38 -22.50 -7.53 -5.68
CA LYS A 38 -23.70 -7.37 -6.51
C LYS A 38 -24.04 -5.90 -6.76
N LEU A 39 -23.85 -5.04 -5.77
CA LEU A 39 -24.03 -3.58 -5.92
C LEU A 39 -23.07 -3.04 -6.98
N HIS A 40 -21.79 -3.40 -6.92
CA HIS A 40 -20.79 -2.99 -7.90
C HIS A 40 -21.17 -3.44 -9.33
N ASN A 41 -21.52 -4.71 -9.52
CA ASN A 41 -21.92 -5.22 -10.84
C ASN A 41 -23.18 -4.52 -11.36
N SER A 42 -24.19 -4.33 -10.50
CA SER A 42 -25.41 -3.62 -10.86
C SER A 42 -25.16 -2.17 -11.28
N TRP A 43 -24.19 -1.51 -10.65
CA TRP A 43 -23.76 -0.15 -11.01
C TRP A 43 -23.03 -0.11 -12.36
N LEU A 44 -22.18 -1.10 -12.66
CA LEU A 44 -21.53 -1.21 -13.97
C LEU A 44 -22.55 -1.48 -15.10
N GLU A 45 -23.52 -2.37 -14.85
CA GLU A 45 -24.56 -2.76 -15.81
C GLU A 45 -25.41 -1.58 -16.28
N LYS A 46 -25.72 -0.62 -15.40
CA LYS A 46 -26.61 0.52 -15.70
C LYS A 46 -26.17 1.35 -16.91
N ALA A 47 -24.87 1.43 -17.16
CA ALA A 47 -24.30 2.23 -18.25
C ALA A 47 -23.26 1.47 -19.08
N GLU A 48 -23.28 0.13 -19.03
CA GLU A 48 -22.32 -0.75 -19.72
C GLU A 48 -20.85 -0.34 -19.49
N LEU A 49 -20.53 0.05 -18.25
CA LEU A 49 -19.23 0.56 -17.89
C LEU A 49 -18.16 -0.52 -17.95
N LYS A 50 -17.00 -0.18 -18.51
CA LYS A 50 -15.80 -1.03 -18.53
C LYS A 50 -14.64 -0.31 -17.86
N ALA A 51 -13.87 -1.05 -17.07
CA ALA A 51 -12.68 -0.55 -16.42
C ALA A 51 -11.53 -0.45 -17.45
N ASP A 52 -11.51 0.67 -18.19
CA ASP A 52 -10.51 0.90 -19.24
C ASP A 52 -9.23 1.57 -18.70
N SER A 53 -9.15 1.82 -17.39
CA SER A 53 -8.03 2.49 -16.74
C SER A 53 -7.58 1.76 -15.47
N PRO A 54 -6.27 1.80 -15.12
CA PRO A 54 -5.77 1.33 -13.84
C PRO A 54 -6.47 2.06 -12.69
N ALA A 55 -6.72 1.35 -11.58
CA ALA A 55 -7.21 1.97 -10.36
C ALA A 55 -6.06 2.60 -9.57
N ASP A 56 -6.31 3.74 -8.92
CA ASP A 56 -5.43 4.29 -7.91
C ASP A 56 -5.73 3.64 -6.55
N PHE A 57 -4.70 3.37 -5.77
CA PHE A 57 -4.83 2.70 -4.48
C PHE A 57 -4.32 3.58 -3.35
N THR A 58 -5.08 3.64 -2.28
CA THR A 58 -4.72 4.29 -1.03
C THR A 58 -4.94 3.35 0.15
N THR A 59 -4.43 3.75 1.31
CA THR A 59 -4.53 2.98 2.56
C THR A 59 -5.96 2.67 2.98
N SER A 60 -6.94 3.50 2.62
CA SER A 60 -8.35 3.30 3.00
C SER A 60 -9.29 3.17 1.80
N LYS A 61 -8.82 3.40 0.58
CA LYS A 61 -9.67 3.49 -0.60
C LYS A 61 -9.01 2.97 -1.87
N ILE A 62 -9.83 2.45 -2.78
CA ILE A 62 -9.50 2.29 -4.20
C ILE A 62 -10.23 3.40 -4.97
N ILE A 63 -9.57 4.06 -5.91
CA ILE A 63 -10.18 5.06 -6.78
C ILE A 63 -10.14 4.53 -8.21
N GLN A 64 -11.29 4.44 -8.86
CA GLN A 64 -11.39 4.06 -10.27
C GLN A 64 -11.97 5.20 -11.09
N HIS A 65 -11.42 5.34 -12.29
CA HIS A 65 -11.80 6.36 -13.27
C HIS A 65 -12.51 5.70 -14.45
N PHE A 66 -13.69 6.20 -14.79
CA PHE A 66 -14.48 5.77 -15.94
C PHE A 66 -14.75 6.98 -16.84
N ILE A 67 -14.85 6.76 -18.15
CA ILE A 67 -15.16 7.82 -19.11
C ILE A 67 -16.45 7.45 -19.86
N ILE A 68 -17.49 8.29 -19.74
CA ILE A 68 -18.73 8.15 -20.50
C ILE A 68 -19.02 9.46 -21.23
N GLY A 69 -19.20 9.40 -22.55
CA GLY A 69 -19.61 10.58 -23.33
C GLY A 69 -18.67 11.78 -23.22
N GLY A 70 -17.39 11.55 -22.91
CA GLY A 70 -16.38 12.59 -22.69
C GLY A 70 -16.35 13.18 -21.27
N SER A 71 -17.21 12.70 -20.35
CA SER A 71 -17.20 13.06 -18.93
C SER A 71 -16.51 11.98 -18.11
N GLU A 72 -15.68 12.40 -17.15
CA GLU A 72 -15.02 11.51 -16.20
C GLU A 72 -15.92 11.24 -15.00
N ILE A 73 -16.05 9.96 -14.64
CA ILE A 73 -16.72 9.48 -13.44
C ILE A 73 -15.65 8.88 -12.54
N ILE A 74 -15.57 9.41 -11.33
CA ILE A 74 -14.63 8.93 -10.33
C ILE A 74 -15.43 8.14 -9.30
N THR A 75 -15.05 6.90 -9.08
CA THR A 75 -15.59 6.07 -8.02
C THR A 75 -14.55 5.81 -6.96
N GLU A 76 -15.00 5.75 -5.73
CA GLU A 76 -14.18 5.47 -4.58
C GLU A 76 -14.77 4.27 -3.83
N TYR A 77 -13.95 3.25 -3.64
CA TYR A 77 -14.26 2.06 -2.87
C TYR A 77 -13.57 2.19 -1.54
N ASP A 78 -14.31 2.42 -0.46
CA ASP A 78 -13.73 2.30 0.88
C ASP A 78 -13.49 0.82 1.15
N TRP A 79 -12.25 0.49 1.49
CA TRP A 79 -11.85 -0.87 1.81
C TRP A 79 -11.16 -0.93 3.17
N GLU A 80 -11.40 -2.02 3.88
CA GLU A 80 -10.75 -2.35 5.13
C GLU A 80 -10.34 -3.81 5.03
N ASN A 81 -9.10 -4.15 5.41
CA ASN A 81 -8.56 -5.51 5.26
C ASN A 81 -8.70 -6.09 3.84
N TYR A 82 -8.54 -5.25 2.80
CA TYR A 82 -8.67 -5.64 1.39
C TYR A 82 -10.05 -6.15 0.99
N LYS A 83 -11.04 -5.76 1.79
CA LYS A 83 -12.43 -6.00 1.50
C LYS A 83 -13.10 -4.66 1.33
N ILE A 84 -13.59 -4.42 0.11
CA ILE A 84 -14.44 -3.29 -0.20
C ILE A 84 -15.71 -3.43 0.63
N TYR A 85 -15.93 -2.49 1.53
CA TYR A 85 -17.10 -2.46 2.42
C TYR A 85 -18.06 -1.32 2.08
N ASN A 86 -17.62 -0.33 1.29
CA ASN A 86 -18.47 0.75 0.82
C ASN A 86 -18.00 1.29 -0.55
N GLN A 87 -18.92 1.84 -1.31
CA GLN A 87 -18.71 2.36 -2.67
C GLN A 87 -19.42 3.70 -2.81
N ARG A 88 -18.74 4.62 -3.49
CA ARG A 88 -19.15 6.01 -3.66
C ARG A 88 -18.82 6.50 -5.06
N GLU A 89 -19.71 7.31 -5.61
CA GLU A 89 -19.45 8.07 -6.83
C GLU A 89 -19.14 9.50 -6.42
N ILE A 90 -17.94 9.97 -6.72
CA ILE A 90 -17.43 11.24 -6.22
C ILE A 90 -18.15 12.39 -6.91
N LEU A 91 -18.74 13.27 -6.10
CA LEU A 91 -19.29 14.53 -6.59
C LEU A 91 -18.16 15.55 -6.76
N PRO A 92 -18.21 16.41 -7.80
CA PRO A 92 -17.21 17.46 -7.99
C PRO A 92 -17.29 18.48 -6.83
N SER A 93 -16.48 18.24 -5.79
CA SER A 93 -16.50 18.95 -4.50
C SER A 93 -16.24 20.45 -4.62
N SER A 94 -15.61 20.91 -5.70
CA SER A 94 -15.42 22.33 -6.00
C SER A 94 -16.73 23.10 -6.22
N ARG A 95 -17.86 22.42 -6.42
CA ARG A 95 -19.18 23.03 -6.65
C ARG A 95 -20.04 23.17 -5.39
N PHE A 96 -19.74 22.44 -4.32
CA PHE A 96 -20.64 22.34 -3.17
C PHE A 96 -19.89 22.55 -1.85
N SER A 97 -20.34 23.50 -1.04
CA SER A 97 -19.78 23.73 0.31
C SER A 97 -20.60 22.95 1.33
N LEU A 98 -20.35 21.64 1.42
CA LEU A 98 -21.04 20.72 2.32
C LEU A 98 -20.09 20.11 3.36
N PRO A 99 -20.56 19.82 4.57
CA PRO A 99 -19.79 19.05 5.55
C PRO A 99 -19.38 17.67 5.00
N PRO A 100 -18.17 17.16 5.33
CA PRO A 100 -17.65 15.93 4.77
C PRO A 100 -18.57 14.70 4.92
N LYS A 101 -19.22 14.52 6.08
CA LYS A 101 -20.12 13.36 6.27
C LYS A 101 -21.36 13.42 5.38
N ILE A 102 -21.91 14.63 5.17
CA ILE A 102 -23.05 14.85 4.28
C ILE A 102 -22.67 14.61 2.83
N LEU A 103 -21.49 15.11 2.40
CA LEU A 103 -20.99 14.86 1.06
C LEU A 103 -20.85 13.36 0.80
N ARG A 104 -20.22 12.61 1.71
CA ARG A 104 -20.07 11.15 1.58
C ARG A 104 -21.41 10.42 1.50
N PHE A 105 -22.40 10.87 2.29
CA PHE A 105 -23.75 10.32 2.22
C PHE A 105 -24.35 10.51 0.82
N LEU A 106 -24.23 11.71 0.23
CA LEU A 106 -24.74 12.00 -1.11
C LEU A 106 -24.00 11.22 -2.21
N GLU A 107 -22.68 11.05 -2.09
CA GLU A 107 -21.88 10.21 -3.00
C GLU A 107 -22.31 8.73 -2.94
N SER A 108 -22.58 8.22 -1.73
CA SER A 108 -23.11 6.86 -1.53
C SER A 108 -24.54 6.70 -2.04
N PHE A 109 -25.37 7.73 -1.88
CA PHE A 109 -26.72 7.79 -2.42
C PHE A 109 -26.69 7.77 -3.95
N LEU A 110 -25.88 8.64 -4.58
CA LEU A 110 -25.74 8.71 -6.03
C LEU A 110 -25.26 7.37 -6.62
N TYR A 111 -24.25 6.74 -6.01
CA TYR A 111 -23.75 5.44 -6.46
C TYR A 111 -24.88 4.41 -6.51
N ARG A 112 -25.72 4.32 -5.47
CA ARG A 112 -26.82 3.36 -5.41
C ARG A 112 -28.00 3.76 -6.30
N LEU A 113 -28.20 5.06 -6.50
CA LEU A 113 -29.17 5.59 -7.46
C LEU A 113 -28.81 5.19 -8.90
N ASN A 114 -27.51 5.05 -9.19
CA ASN A 114 -26.97 4.63 -10.48
C ASN A 114 -26.80 3.10 -10.62
N ALA A 115 -27.38 2.29 -9.73
CA ALA A 115 -27.46 0.84 -9.91
C ALA A 115 -28.54 0.45 -10.93
N ALA A 116 -28.44 -0.74 -11.54
CA ALA A 116 -29.49 -1.29 -12.40
C ALA A 116 -30.70 -1.79 -11.58
N ASP A 117 -30.47 -2.26 -10.36
CA ASP A 117 -31.49 -2.76 -9.44
C ASP A 117 -31.85 -1.69 -8.38
N SER A 118 -33.11 -1.27 -8.36
CA SER A 118 -33.62 -0.25 -7.43
C SER A 118 -33.67 -0.71 -5.97
N SER A 119 -33.53 -2.02 -5.71
CA SER A 119 -33.48 -2.55 -4.34
C SER A 119 -32.27 -2.01 -3.57
N PHE A 120 -31.15 -1.71 -4.23
CA PHE A 120 -29.95 -1.17 -3.57
C PHE A 120 -30.18 0.22 -2.95
N ILE A 121 -30.86 1.10 -3.67
CA ILE A 121 -31.18 2.44 -3.16
C ILE A 121 -32.32 2.38 -2.12
N SER A 122 -33.29 1.49 -2.29
CA SER A 122 -34.33 1.24 -1.28
C SER A 122 -33.74 0.75 0.04
N ASN A 123 -32.82 -0.23 -0.01
CA ASN A 123 -32.14 -0.75 1.17
C ASN A 123 -31.30 0.33 1.86
N PHE A 124 -30.58 1.15 1.09
CA PHE A 124 -29.77 2.24 1.67
C PHE A 124 -30.60 3.30 2.39
N LEU A 125 -31.74 3.71 1.83
CA LEU A 125 -32.65 4.64 2.51
C LEU A 125 -33.19 4.04 3.81
N LYS A 126 -33.54 2.74 3.80
CA LYS A 126 -33.97 2.00 5.00
C LYS A 126 -32.85 1.91 6.05
N ASP A 127 -31.64 1.52 5.65
CA ASP A 127 -30.48 1.34 6.53
C ASP A 127 -30.01 2.66 7.16
N THR A 128 -30.12 3.76 6.43
CA THR A 128 -29.74 5.09 6.91
C THR A 128 -30.87 5.84 7.63
N GLY A 129 -32.08 5.26 7.69
CA GLY A 129 -33.25 5.92 8.26
C GLY A 129 -33.60 7.22 7.53
N SER A 130 -33.31 7.31 6.23
CA SER A 130 -33.55 8.50 5.43
C SER A 130 -34.83 8.37 4.62
N ASP A 131 -35.70 9.37 4.68
CA ASP A 131 -36.89 9.45 3.83
C ASP A 131 -36.58 10.20 2.54
N LEU A 132 -37.13 9.73 1.42
CA LEU A 132 -37.06 10.38 0.11
C LEU A 132 -38.40 11.02 -0.21
N LEU A 133 -38.37 12.32 -0.53
CA LEU A 133 -39.50 13.07 -1.07
C LEU A 133 -39.26 13.38 -2.54
N TYR A 134 -40.22 12.99 -3.38
CA TYR A 134 -40.30 13.33 -4.79
C TYR A 134 -41.75 13.60 -5.17
N THR A 135 -42.01 14.74 -5.82
CA THR A 135 -43.34 15.16 -6.30
C THR A 135 -44.48 15.00 -5.28
N ASP A 136 -44.29 15.52 -4.05
CA ASP A 136 -45.23 15.49 -2.91
C ASP A 136 -45.60 14.10 -2.34
N ASP A 137 -45.14 13.01 -2.94
CA ASP A 137 -45.23 11.66 -2.37
C ASP A 137 -44.09 11.40 -1.37
N LYS A 138 -44.21 10.33 -0.57
CA LYS A 138 -43.20 9.87 0.39
C LYS A 138 -42.71 8.44 0.11
N ASN A 139 -41.41 8.22 0.29
CA ASN A 139 -40.76 6.92 0.43
C ASN A 139 -40.89 6.01 -0.79
N GLU A 140 -41.53 4.83 -0.67
CA GLU A 140 -41.55 3.83 -1.75
C GLU A 140 -42.19 4.37 -3.04
N GLY A 141 -43.28 5.14 -2.93
CA GLY A 141 -43.91 5.80 -4.08
C GLY A 141 -43.01 6.86 -4.73
N SER A 142 -42.29 7.65 -3.93
CA SER A 142 -41.32 8.63 -4.43
C SER A 142 -40.15 7.99 -5.15
N LEU A 143 -39.65 6.87 -4.61
CA LEU A 143 -38.55 6.14 -5.21
C LEU A 143 -38.97 5.50 -6.54
N GLU A 144 -40.15 4.88 -6.61
CA GLU A 144 -40.69 4.33 -7.85
C GLU A 144 -40.87 5.41 -8.93
N LEU A 145 -41.44 6.56 -8.57
CA LEU A 145 -41.62 7.69 -9.47
C LEU A 145 -40.28 8.26 -9.94
N LEU A 146 -39.34 8.52 -9.02
CA LEU A 146 -38.00 9.00 -9.35
C LEU A 146 -37.28 8.00 -10.25
N TRP A 147 -37.28 6.72 -9.87
CA TRP A 147 -36.63 5.65 -10.63
C TRP A 147 -37.23 5.53 -12.02
N SER A 148 -38.56 5.57 -12.18
CA SER A 148 -39.19 5.51 -13.51
C SER A 148 -38.72 6.63 -14.44
N LYS A 149 -38.36 7.80 -13.89
CA LYS A 149 -37.84 8.94 -14.65
C LYS A 149 -36.38 8.81 -15.02
N ILE A 150 -35.56 8.21 -14.14
CA ILE A 150 -34.10 8.05 -14.33
C ILE A 150 -33.71 6.60 -14.67
N ALA A 151 -34.67 5.70 -14.90
CA ALA A 151 -34.42 4.27 -15.05
C ALA A 151 -33.60 3.97 -16.31
N ALA A 152 -33.81 4.76 -17.37
CA ALA A 152 -33.16 4.57 -18.66
C ALA A 152 -31.81 5.29 -18.78
N GLU A 153 -31.55 6.30 -17.94
CA GLU A 153 -30.38 7.16 -18.06
C GLU A 153 -29.69 7.32 -16.71
N ARG A 154 -28.38 7.06 -16.68
CA ARG A 154 -27.56 7.27 -15.49
C ARG A 154 -27.61 8.76 -15.10
N VAL A 155 -27.80 9.04 -13.82
CA VAL A 155 -27.72 10.40 -13.30
C VAL A 155 -26.26 10.81 -13.21
N SER A 156 -25.87 11.83 -13.97
CA SER A 156 -24.50 12.35 -13.89
C SER A 156 -24.35 13.23 -12.64
N GLY A 157 -23.26 13.04 -11.88
CA GLY A 157 -22.91 13.95 -10.78
C GLY A 157 -22.73 15.41 -11.23
N PHE A 158 -22.53 15.65 -12.53
CA PHE A 158 -22.46 16.99 -13.13
C PHE A 158 -23.82 17.65 -13.40
N GLU A 159 -24.91 16.87 -13.42
CA GLU A 159 -26.29 17.36 -13.58
C GLU A 159 -26.87 17.87 -12.27
N ILE A 160 -26.24 17.59 -11.13
CA ILE A 160 -26.60 18.22 -9.86
C ILE A 160 -26.14 19.68 -9.91
N VAL A 161 -27.11 20.60 -9.93
CA VAL A 161 -26.89 22.04 -10.11
C VAL A 161 -26.76 22.74 -8.76
N ASP A 162 -27.45 22.25 -7.73
CA ASP A 162 -27.44 22.86 -6.40
C ASP A 162 -27.77 21.83 -5.31
N ILE A 163 -27.26 22.07 -4.11
CA ILE A 163 -27.54 21.29 -2.91
C ILE A 163 -27.79 22.25 -1.75
N LYS A 164 -29.02 22.24 -1.22
CA LYS A 164 -29.42 23.11 -0.10
C LYS A 164 -29.69 22.31 1.16
N LEU A 165 -29.00 22.67 2.23
CA LEU A 165 -29.28 22.21 3.58
C LEU A 165 -30.42 23.05 4.17
N ASP A 166 -31.37 22.39 4.84
CA ASP A 166 -32.32 23.09 5.69
C ASP A 166 -31.60 23.78 6.87
N LYS A 167 -32.17 24.87 7.38
CA LYS A 167 -31.64 25.64 8.52
C LYS A 167 -31.50 24.81 9.79
N ALA A 168 -32.35 23.79 9.98
CA ALA A 168 -32.23 22.86 11.10
C ALA A 168 -31.21 21.74 10.83
N GLY A 169 -30.72 21.60 9.60
CA GLY A 169 -29.75 20.58 9.21
C GLY A 169 -30.31 19.15 9.17
N ASN A 170 -31.63 19.02 9.06
CA ASN A 170 -32.34 17.73 9.08
C ASN A 170 -32.80 17.26 7.70
N SER A 171 -32.65 18.09 6.66
CA SER A 171 -32.89 17.68 5.28
C SER A 171 -31.93 18.32 4.30
N ILE A 172 -31.78 17.65 3.16
CA ILE A 172 -31.02 18.13 2.00
C ILE A 172 -31.90 18.10 0.77
N ARG A 173 -31.96 19.23 0.05
CA ARG A 173 -32.56 19.30 -1.27
C ARG A 173 -31.49 19.23 -2.34
N VAL A 174 -31.65 18.29 -3.26
CA VAL A 174 -30.77 18.11 -4.42
C VAL A 174 -31.54 18.54 -5.67
N PHE A 175 -30.95 19.45 -6.45
CA PHE A 175 -31.55 20.03 -7.64
C PHE A 175 -30.81 19.56 -8.91
N SER A 176 -31.57 19.03 -9.86
CA SER A 176 -31.15 18.72 -11.23
C SER A 176 -32.06 19.50 -12.22
N PRO A 177 -31.66 19.76 -13.49
CA PRO A 177 -32.50 20.50 -14.43
C PRO A 177 -33.92 19.94 -14.57
N ASP A 178 -34.05 18.60 -14.48
CA ASP A 178 -35.30 17.91 -14.78
C ASP A 178 -36.01 17.36 -13.54
N TRP A 179 -35.37 17.37 -12.36
CA TRP A 179 -35.95 16.82 -11.14
C TRP A 179 -35.36 17.44 -9.88
N GLN A 180 -36.13 17.38 -8.80
CA GLN A 180 -35.73 17.81 -7.47
C GLN A 180 -36.17 16.77 -6.45
N ILE A 181 -35.28 16.43 -5.53
CA ILE A 181 -35.59 15.56 -4.39
C ILE A 181 -35.28 16.26 -3.07
N GLU A 182 -35.94 15.82 -2.01
CA GLU A 182 -35.57 16.14 -0.64
C GLU A 182 -35.28 14.85 0.14
N LEU A 183 -34.11 14.78 0.76
CA LEU A 183 -33.68 13.70 1.64
C LEU A 183 -33.83 14.19 3.08
N ILE A 184 -34.65 13.51 3.87
CA ILE A 184 -34.91 13.85 5.27
C ILE A 184 -34.22 12.83 6.16
N PHE A 185 -33.40 13.30 7.10
CA PHE A 185 -32.67 12.46 8.03
C PHE A 185 -33.50 12.20 9.28
N SER A 186 -33.81 10.93 9.56
CA SER A 186 -34.40 10.53 10.84
C SER A 186 -33.34 10.24 11.91
N ASP A 187 -32.09 9.98 11.52
CA ASP A 187 -30.98 9.70 12.42
C ASP A 187 -30.32 11.00 12.93
N PRO A 188 -30.29 11.26 14.26
CA PRO A 188 -29.61 12.42 14.84
C PRO A 188 -28.09 12.45 14.58
N ASN A 189 -27.44 11.31 14.28
CA ASN A 189 -26.02 11.25 13.92
C ASN A 189 -25.71 11.82 12.53
N LEU A 190 -26.73 11.93 11.66
CA LEU A 190 -26.67 12.58 10.36
C LEU A 190 -27.17 14.04 10.41
N SER A 191 -27.68 14.50 11.56
CA SER A 191 -28.06 15.89 11.77
C SER A 191 -26.83 16.79 11.86
N LEU A 192 -26.83 17.88 11.10
CA LEU A 192 -25.75 18.88 11.08
C LEU A 192 -25.39 19.41 12.48
N ALA A 193 -26.38 19.54 13.35
CA ALA A 193 -26.21 20.02 14.72
C ALA A 193 -25.35 19.08 15.59
N HIS A 194 -25.38 17.78 15.32
CA HIS A 194 -24.54 16.79 16.02
C HIS A 194 -23.11 16.81 15.49
N LEU A 195 -22.94 16.93 14.17
CA LEU A 195 -21.64 16.92 13.49
C LEU A 195 -20.74 18.11 13.87
N ILE A 196 -21.32 19.30 14.02
CA ILE A 196 -20.59 20.50 14.48
C ILE A 196 -20.12 20.33 15.94
N ARG A 197 -20.88 19.60 16.76
CA ARG A 197 -20.56 19.34 18.18
C ARG A 197 -19.38 18.37 18.34
N GLU A 198 -19.30 17.33 17.50
CA GLU A 198 -18.18 16.38 17.49
C GLU A 198 -16.85 17.02 17.03
N GLU A 199 -16.86 17.87 16.00
CA GLU A 199 -15.66 18.59 15.55
C GLU A 199 -15.13 19.55 16.62
N SER A 200 -16.03 20.17 17.39
CA SER A 200 -15.69 21.07 18.50
C SER A 200 -15.04 20.32 19.68
N GLN A 201 -15.42 19.05 19.92
CA GLN A 201 -14.86 18.24 21.01
C GLN A 201 -13.48 17.65 20.65
N ARG A 202 -13.26 17.26 19.39
CA ARG A 202 -11.95 16.75 18.92
C ARG A 202 -10.81 17.77 18.98
N GLN A 203 -11.10 19.07 18.92
CA GLN A 203 -10.06 20.10 19.08
C GLN A 203 -9.58 20.28 20.53
N VAL A 204 -10.32 19.78 21.52
CA VAL A 204 -9.98 19.94 22.95
C VAL A 204 -9.07 18.82 23.46
N GLU A 205 -9.19 17.58 22.95
CA GLU A 205 -8.37 16.43 23.37
C GLU A 205 -6.92 16.46 22.83
N LEU A 206 -6.61 17.29 21.83
CA LEU A 206 -5.26 17.39 21.24
C LEU A 206 -4.24 18.19 22.08
N ILE A 207 -4.65 18.76 23.22
CA ILE A 207 -3.81 19.67 24.02
C ILE A 207 -3.21 19.00 25.28
N GLU A 208 -3.76 17.88 25.76
CA GLU A 208 -3.26 17.20 26.97
C GLU A 208 -2.91 15.74 26.70
N ASP A 209 -1.67 15.48 26.27
CA ASP A 209 -0.88 14.45 26.95
C ASP A 209 0.62 14.54 26.64
N LYS A 210 1.42 14.71 27.70
CA LYS A 210 2.88 14.62 27.67
C LYS A 210 3.37 13.74 28.82
N LYS A 211 4.13 12.72 28.41
CA LYS A 211 5.23 12.01 29.08
C LYS A 211 4.88 11.08 30.24
N GLU A 212 5.15 9.79 30.00
CA GLU A 212 6.11 9.07 30.84
C GLU A 212 6.93 8.08 29.99
N VAL A 213 8.25 8.09 30.20
CA VAL A 213 9.22 7.18 29.59
C VAL A 213 9.60 6.17 30.66
N VAL A 214 9.30 4.89 30.44
CA VAL A 214 9.87 3.79 31.23
C VAL A 214 10.53 2.82 30.28
N GLY A 215 11.86 2.78 30.33
CA GLY A 215 12.67 1.81 29.63
C GLY A 215 12.52 0.44 30.29
N ILE A 216 12.04 -0.53 29.53
CA ILE A 216 12.11 -1.95 29.89
C ILE A 216 12.77 -2.67 28.71
N THR A 217 13.98 -3.16 28.95
CA THR A 217 14.64 -4.13 28.07
C THR A 217 13.90 -5.46 28.22
N VAL A 218 12.90 -5.67 27.37
CA VAL A 218 12.16 -6.93 27.33
C VAL A 218 13.02 -7.99 26.66
N LYS A 219 13.44 -9.01 27.41
CA LYS A 219 13.83 -10.29 26.81
C LYS A 219 12.56 -10.92 26.25
N ILE A 220 12.47 -11.00 24.93
CA ILE A 220 11.34 -11.58 24.20
C ILE A 220 11.37 -13.10 24.41
N PRO A 221 10.30 -13.74 24.90
CA PRO A 221 10.16 -15.20 24.87
C PRO A 221 10.01 -15.66 23.41
N GLN A 222 10.78 -16.67 22.99
CA GLN A 222 10.76 -17.31 21.65
C GLN A 222 9.46 -18.07 21.34
N THR A 223 8.28 -17.55 21.70
CA THR A 223 6.99 -18.28 21.60
C THR A 223 5.86 -17.50 20.94
N LEU A 224 6.08 -16.26 20.50
CA LEU A 224 5.04 -15.48 19.79
C LEU A 224 5.16 -15.75 18.29
N SER A 225 4.04 -15.91 17.60
CA SER A 225 4.03 -15.89 16.13
C SER A 225 4.44 -14.51 15.62
N LEU A 226 4.86 -14.43 14.36
CA LEU A 226 5.25 -13.17 13.73
C LEU A 226 4.10 -12.15 13.75
N GLU A 227 2.88 -12.61 13.50
CA GLU A 227 1.67 -11.78 13.54
C GLU A 227 1.41 -11.20 14.95
N GLU A 228 1.51 -12.04 15.99
CA GLU A 228 1.37 -11.59 17.38
C GLU A 228 2.50 -10.63 17.77
N TYR A 229 3.70 -10.85 17.28
CA TYR A 229 4.82 -9.97 17.53
C TYR A 229 4.61 -8.60 16.89
N ILE A 230 4.16 -8.55 15.63
CA ILE A 230 3.88 -7.31 14.90
C ILE A 230 2.76 -6.53 15.59
N SER A 231 1.62 -7.18 15.87
CA SER A 231 0.46 -6.53 16.50
C SER A 231 0.81 -5.87 17.85
N ARG A 232 1.74 -6.44 18.62
CA ARG A 232 2.20 -5.89 19.90
C ARG A 232 3.24 -4.77 19.78
N ASN A 233 3.89 -4.61 18.63
CA ASN A 233 5.07 -3.76 18.51
C ASN A 233 5.02 -2.72 17.39
N TYR A 234 4.09 -2.81 16.43
CA TYR A 234 4.06 -1.91 15.27
C TYR A 234 3.88 -0.42 15.61
N GLN A 235 3.19 -0.11 16.71
CA GLN A 235 3.03 1.28 17.20
C GLN A 235 4.21 1.77 18.04
N LYS A 236 5.12 0.87 18.44
CA LYS A 236 6.27 1.24 19.28
C LYS A 236 7.38 1.74 18.38
N LYS A 237 7.92 2.90 18.73
CA LYS A 237 9.14 3.42 18.10
C LYS A 237 10.28 2.42 18.27
N GLN A 238 10.91 2.06 17.17
CA GLN A 238 12.12 1.24 17.20
C GLN A 238 13.33 2.15 17.20
N THR A 239 14.40 1.72 17.86
CA THR A 239 15.62 2.50 17.98
C THR A 239 16.80 1.63 17.66
N ARG A 240 17.76 2.20 16.94
CA ARG A 240 19.05 1.57 16.67
C ARG A 240 19.84 1.40 17.97
N GLU A 241 20.64 0.34 18.04
CA GLU A 241 21.66 0.22 19.07
C GLU A 241 22.88 1.06 18.67
N MET A 242 23.34 1.95 19.56
CA MET A 242 24.61 2.66 19.35
C MET A 242 25.77 1.68 19.56
N LEU A 243 26.36 1.21 18.47
CA LEU A 243 27.40 0.16 18.47
C LEU A 243 28.81 0.66 18.16
N HIS A 244 28.98 1.88 17.66
CA HIS A 244 30.25 2.41 17.15
C HIS A 244 31.43 2.24 18.13
N ASN A 245 31.20 2.46 19.42
CA ASN A 245 32.21 2.36 20.47
C ASN A 245 32.29 0.97 21.14
N LYS A 246 31.46 0.01 20.70
CA LYS A 246 31.43 -1.36 21.25
C LYS A 246 32.19 -2.36 20.38
N ILE A 247 32.58 -1.98 19.16
CA ILE A 247 33.28 -2.84 18.21
C ILE A 247 34.78 -2.52 18.26
N ASN A 248 35.54 -3.42 18.88
CA ASN A 248 37.00 -3.32 18.94
C ASN A 248 37.70 -4.00 17.74
N ASP A 249 37.05 -5.01 17.15
CA ASP A 249 37.54 -5.74 15.98
C ASP A 249 36.38 -6.01 15.02
N VAL A 250 36.40 -5.33 13.89
CA VAL A 250 35.37 -5.44 12.84
C VAL A 250 35.26 -6.86 12.31
N LYS A 251 36.38 -7.57 12.10
CA LYS A 251 36.35 -8.93 11.54
C LYS A 251 35.68 -9.90 12.51
N SER A 252 36.02 -9.79 13.80
CA SER A 252 35.42 -10.63 14.84
C SER A 252 33.94 -10.31 15.05
N PHE A 253 33.55 -9.04 14.96
CA PHE A 253 32.14 -8.63 14.96
C PHE A 253 31.39 -9.27 13.79
N LEU A 254 31.86 -9.12 12.55
CA LEU A 254 31.20 -9.72 11.38
C LEU A 254 31.08 -11.25 11.48
N LYS A 255 32.11 -11.94 11.98
CA LYS A 255 32.07 -13.40 12.17
C LYS A 255 31.01 -13.85 13.17
N LYS A 256 30.72 -13.01 14.16
CA LYS A 256 29.69 -13.29 15.15
C LYS A 256 28.30 -13.09 14.56
N GLU A 257 28.12 -12.01 13.82
CA GLU A 257 26.84 -11.62 13.22
C GLU A 257 26.49 -12.49 11.99
N PHE A 258 27.49 -13.04 11.28
CA PHE A 258 27.32 -13.88 10.10
C PHE A 258 28.15 -15.18 10.22
N PRO A 259 27.77 -16.12 11.11
CA PRO A 259 28.57 -17.29 11.45
C PRO A 259 28.74 -18.30 10.30
N GLU A 260 27.80 -18.32 9.35
CA GLU A 260 27.81 -19.23 8.19
C GLU A 260 28.49 -18.63 6.95
N HIS A 261 28.86 -17.35 6.99
CA HIS A 261 29.42 -16.64 5.85
C HIS A 261 30.94 -16.67 5.84
N ILE A 262 31.49 -16.67 4.63
CA ILE A 262 32.91 -16.44 4.39
C ILE A 262 33.16 -14.93 4.44
N ILE A 263 34.10 -14.51 5.30
CA ILE A 263 34.48 -13.10 5.44
C ILE A 263 35.86 -12.87 4.83
N THR A 264 35.86 -12.20 3.68
CA THR A 264 37.04 -11.90 2.88
C THR A 264 37.40 -10.41 3.00
N LYS A 265 38.66 -10.12 3.33
CA LYS A 265 39.14 -8.73 3.42
C LYS A 265 39.29 -8.14 2.01
N THR A 266 38.76 -6.94 1.80
CA THR A 266 38.92 -6.16 0.57
C THR A 266 39.86 -4.98 0.81
N THR A 267 40.12 -4.16 -0.22
CA THR A 267 40.97 -2.97 -0.11
C THR A 267 40.43 -1.95 0.89
N LYS A 268 39.10 -1.78 0.97
CA LYS A 268 38.43 -0.75 1.78
C LYS A 268 37.56 -1.31 2.92
N GLY A 269 37.46 -2.64 3.06
CA GLY A 269 36.62 -3.25 4.08
C GLY A 269 36.54 -4.77 3.97
N TYR A 270 35.32 -5.31 3.90
CA TYR A 270 35.05 -6.74 3.90
C TYR A 270 33.94 -7.11 2.92
N LEU A 271 34.10 -8.26 2.26
CA LEU A 271 33.06 -9.00 1.57
C LEU A 271 32.61 -10.13 2.49
N ILE A 272 31.32 -10.21 2.74
CA ILE A 272 30.63 -11.25 3.50
C ILE A 272 29.82 -12.01 2.47
N SER A 273 30.06 -13.31 2.27
CA SER A 273 29.33 -14.07 1.26
C SER A 273 29.10 -15.51 1.66
N SER A 274 28.02 -16.11 1.13
CA SER A 274 27.77 -17.54 1.21
C SER A 274 27.17 -18.05 -0.11
N GLU A 275 26.76 -19.31 -0.17
CA GLU A 275 26.11 -19.86 -1.36
C GLU A 275 24.75 -19.19 -1.60
N ASN A 276 24.43 -18.92 -2.87
CA ASN A 276 23.14 -18.38 -3.27
C ASN A 276 22.02 -19.34 -2.87
N PHE A 277 20.93 -18.80 -2.33
CA PHE A 277 19.77 -19.60 -1.99
C PHE A 277 18.96 -19.91 -3.25
N GLN A 278 18.77 -21.21 -3.49
CA GLN A 278 18.06 -21.75 -4.67
C GLN A 278 18.59 -21.24 -6.02
N GLY A 279 19.82 -20.71 -6.07
CA GLY A 279 20.41 -20.12 -7.27
C GLY A 279 19.80 -18.77 -7.70
N GLU A 280 18.71 -18.32 -7.06
CA GLU A 280 17.99 -17.10 -7.43
C GLU A 280 18.26 -15.92 -6.49
N PHE A 281 18.65 -16.19 -5.25
CA PHE A 281 18.88 -15.16 -4.25
C PHE A 281 20.37 -15.05 -3.91
N PRO A 282 21.05 -13.98 -4.34
CA PRO A 282 22.42 -13.72 -3.94
C PRO A 282 22.52 -13.48 -2.44
N ASP A 283 23.55 -14.06 -1.82
CA ASP A 283 23.84 -13.90 -0.40
C ASP A 283 25.24 -13.34 -0.20
N TYR A 284 25.33 -12.03 -0.41
CA TYR A 284 26.54 -11.29 -0.14
C TYR A 284 26.23 -9.87 0.35
N LEU A 285 27.15 -9.35 1.16
CA LEU A 285 27.23 -7.96 1.59
C LEU A 285 28.67 -7.49 1.42
N LYS A 286 28.85 -6.30 0.85
CA LYS A 286 30.15 -5.65 0.78
C LYS A 286 30.10 -4.36 1.58
N ILE A 287 30.97 -4.25 2.56
CA ILE A 287 31.02 -3.10 3.46
C ILE A 287 32.38 -2.42 3.41
N THR A 288 32.37 -1.13 3.69
CA THR A 288 33.55 -0.33 4.01
C THR A 288 33.49 0.10 5.47
N TYR A 289 34.62 0.45 6.07
CA TYR A 289 34.63 0.97 7.43
C TYR A 289 35.72 2.01 7.65
N SER A 290 35.46 2.94 8.56
CA SER A 290 36.45 3.86 9.11
C SER A 290 36.56 3.67 10.62
N THR A 291 37.73 3.98 11.16
CA THR A 291 37.95 4.01 12.61
C THR A 291 38.35 5.42 12.98
N GLU A 292 37.53 6.03 13.84
CA GLU A 292 37.69 7.39 14.32
C GLU A 292 37.86 7.39 15.85
N GLN A 293 38.03 8.57 16.46
CA GLN A 293 38.24 8.69 17.91
C GLN A 293 37.06 8.12 18.71
N ASP A 294 35.84 8.24 18.18
CA ASP A 294 34.61 7.85 18.87
C ASP A 294 34.16 6.40 18.56
N GLY A 295 34.93 5.67 17.74
CA GLY A 295 34.70 4.26 17.44
C GLY A 295 34.79 3.89 15.95
N VAL A 296 34.12 2.80 15.60
CA VAL A 296 34.06 2.28 14.23
C VAL A 296 32.76 2.73 13.56
N TYR A 297 32.87 3.17 12.32
CA TYR A 297 31.75 3.41 11.43
C TYR A 297 31.81 2.43 10.27
N ILE A 298 30.69 1.78 9.96
CA ILE A 298 30.55 0.79 8.89
C ILE A 298 29.52 1.32 7.90
N TYR A 299 29.81 1.20 6.61
CA TYR A 299 28.99 1.69 5.51
C TYR A 299 28.83 0.63 4.43
N SER A 300 27.77 0.72 3.63
CA SER A 300 27.65 -0.03 2.38
C SER A 300 28.80 0.34 1.44
N ASP A 301 29.32 -0.65 0.71
CA ASP A 301 30.13 -0.35 -0.47
C ASP A 301 29.20 0.05 -1.63
N ASN A 302 29.27 1.30 -2.05
CA ASN A 302 28.45 1.85 -3.11
C ASN A 302 29.10 1.75 -4.49
N ASP A 303 30.16 0.94 -4.63
CA ASP A 303 30.80 0.67 -5.92
C ASP A 303 29.81 -0.07 -6.86
N THR A 304 29.34 0.66 -7.89
CA THR A 304 28.46 0.17 -8.96
C THR A 304 29.06 0.44 -10.35
N GLU A 305 28.83 -0.46 -11.29
CA GLU A 305 29.20 -0.29 -12.71
C GLU A 305 27.93 -0.34 -13.58
N ILE A 306 27.70 0.70 -14.39
CA ILE A 306 26.58 0.76 -15.33
C ILE A 306 27.06 0.26 -16.69
N VAL A 307 26.50 -0.85 -17.17
CA VAL A 307 26.84 -1.44 -18.47
C VAL A 307 25.59 -1.42 -19.37
N GLY A 308 25.45 -0.35 -20.16
CA GLY A 308 24.29 -0.17 -21.03
C GLY A 308 23.01 0.08 -20.25
N LYS A 309 22.18 -0.96 -20.09
CA LYS A 309 20.88 -0.91 -19.39
C LYS A 309 20.84 -1.72 -18.10
N THR A 310 21.98 -2.23 -17.65
CA THR A 310 22.10 -2.96 -16.41
C THR A 310 23.00 -2.24 -15.43
N CYS A 311 22.75 -2.44 -14.14
CA CYS A 311 23.59 -1.99 -13.04
C CYS A 311 24.23 -3.21 -12.40
N LYS A 312 25.56 -3.28 -12.42
CA LYS A 312 26.36 -4.31 -11.75
C LYS A 312 26.79 -3.79 -10.38
N ILE A 313 26.51 -4.56 -9.33
CA ILE A 313 26.81 -4.18 -7.94
C ILE A 313 27.95 -5.04 -7.43
N SER A 314 29.09 -4.42 -7.12
CA SER A 314 30.26 -5.07 -6.51
C SER A 314 30.75 -6.35 -7.21
N ASP A 315 30.56 -6.44 -8.54
CA ASP A 315 30.88 -7.59 -9.39
C ASP A 315 30.05 -8.87 -9.21
N GLU A 316 29.15 -8.92 -8.23
CA GLU A 316 28.42 -10.14 -7.83
C GLU A 316 26.99 -10.22 -8.39
N GLU A 317 26.30 -9.08 -8.52
CA GLU A 317 24.88 -9.02 -8.91
C GLU A 317 24.67 -8.05 -10.06
N VAL A 318 23.75 -8.41 -10.96
CA VAL A 318 23.36 -7.58 -12.12
C VAL A 318 21.87 -7.33 -12.07
N ILE A 319 21.49 -6.06 -11.98
CA ILE A 319 20.09 -5.62 -11.97
C ILE A 319 19.74 -5.08 -13.35
N ASP A 320 18.62 -5.56 -13.92
CA ASP A 320 18.08 -5.02 -15.16
C ASP A 320 17.30 -3.72 -14.90
N LEU A 321 17.74 -2.64 -15.55
CA LEU A 321 17.12 -1.32 -15.52
C LEU A 321 16.66 -0.88 -16.92
N SER A 322 16.42 -1.84 -17.82
CA SER A 322 16.06 -1.60 -19.22
C SER A 322 14.85 -0.72 -19.46
N LYS A 323 13.94 -0.62 -18.48
CA LYS A 323 12.75 0.24 -18.53
C LYS A 323 13.03 1.70 -18.19
N LEU A 324 14.23 2.01 -17.72
CA LEU A 324 14.63 3.35 -17.29
C LEU A 324 15.49 4.06 -18.34
N SER A 325 15.43 5.40 -18.34
CA SER A 325 16.35 6.26 -19.08
C SER A 325 17.76 6.23 -18.47
N HIS A 326 18.78 6.66 -19.20
CA HIS A 326 20.16 6.67 -18.68
C HIS A 326 20.30 7.57 -17.44
N GLN A 327 19.66 8.75 -17.45
CA GLN A 327 19.68 9.65 -16.30
C GLN A 327 19.00 9.03 -15.07
N GLU A 328 17.89 8.33 -15.25
CA GLU A 328 17.23 7.61 -14.15
C GLU A 328 18.12 6.48 -13.63
N ILE A 329 18.78 5.72 -14.50
CA ILE A 329 19.73 4.66 -14.13
C ILE A 329 20.89 5.24 -13.30
N ASP A 330 21.50 6.33 -13.75
CA ASP A 330 22.61 6.99 -13.06
C ASP A 330 22.23 7.43 -11.63
N ILE A 331 20.97 7.82 -11.41
CA ILE A 331 20.50 8.27 -10.09
C ILE A 331 20.09 7.08 -9.22
N VAL A 332 19.28 6.17 -9.76
CA VAL A 332 18.72 5.01 -9.05
C VAL A 332 19.84 4.07 -8.57
N SER A 333 20.83 3.80 -9.42
CA SER A 333 21.96 2.92 -9.11
C SER A 333 22.73 3.29 -7.84
N ASN A 334 22.83 4.59 -7.50
CA ASN A 334 23.64 5.05 -6.37
C ASN A 334 23.17 4.54 -5.01
N TYR A 335 21.90 4.16 -4.86
CA TYR A 335 21.35 3.69 -3.58
C TYR A 335 20.92 2.22 -3.61
N LEU A 336 21.02 1.52 -4.75
CA LEU A 336 20.71 0.08 -4.83
C LEU A 336 21.61 -0.77 -3.90
N PRO A 337 22.94 -0.56 -3.81
CA PRO A 337 23.78 -1.32 -2.88
C PRO A 337 23.32 -1.14 -1.43
N GLN A 338 22.99 0.10 -1.07
CA GLN A 338 22.52 0.45 0.26
C GLN A 338 21.18 -0.24 0.59
N LEU A 339 20.22 -0.25 -0.35
CA LEU A 339 18.96 -1.00 -0.20
C LEU A 339 19.21 -2.51 -0.07
N LEU A 340 20.08 -3.09 -0.90
CA LEU A 340 20.35 -4.53 -0.81
C LEU A 340 20.97 -4.90 0.55
N TYR A 341 22.00 -4.15 0.95
CA TYR A 341 22.79 -4.50 2.13
C TYR A 341 22.07 -4.20 3.43
N GLU A 342 21.23 -3.17 3.51
CA GLU A 342 20.40 -2.98 4.71
C GLU A 342 19.44 -4.18 4.89
N HIS A 343 18.78 -4.65 3.83
CA HIS A 343 17.81 -5.75 3.94
C HIS A 343 18.50 -7.08 4.26
N ARG A 344 19.61 -7.40 3.59
CA ARG A 344 20.40 -8.61 3.87
C ARG A 344 21.04 -8.61 5.27
N SER A 345 21.14 -7.46 5.92
CA SER A 345 21.65 -7.34 7.29
C SER A 345 20.59 -7.46 8.38
N ILE A 346 19.32 -7.57 8.02
CA ILE A 346 18.25 -7.87 8.98
C ILE A 346 18.55 -9.21 9.66
N GLY A 347 18.19 -9.33 10.93
CA GLY A 347 18.61 -10.43 11.81
C GLY A 347 19.99 -10.22 12.44
N SER A 348 20.70 -9.15 12.11
CA SER A 348 22.04 -8.87 12.64
C SER A 348 22.18 -7.47 13.21
N LYS A 349 23.21 -7.28 14.05
CA LYS A 349 23.60 -5.95 14.53
C LYS A 349 24.26 -5.08 13.47
N LEU A 350 24.58 -5.62 12.29
CA LEU A 350 25.09 -4.82 11.19
C LEU A 350 24.02 -3.86 10.64
N LEU A 351 22.73 -4.20 10.76
CA LEU A 351 21.62 -3.34 10.36
C LEU A 351 21.67 -1.96 11.04
N ASP A 352 22.08 -1.89 12.30
CA ASP A 352 22.15 -0.61 13.04
C ASP A 352 23.08 0.42 12.36
N PHE A 353 24.07 -0.06 11.61
CA PHE A 353 24.98 0.78 10.82
C PHE A 353 24.42 1.09 9.43
N LEU A 354 23.82 0.10 8.78
CA LEU A 354 23.43 0.19 7.37
C LEU A 354 22.06 0.82 7.17
N LEU A 355 21.18 0.84 8.17
CA LEU A 355 19.85 1.41 8.00
C LEU A 355 19.92 2.91 7.65
N ILE A 356 19.15 3.38 6.68
CA ILE A 356 19.12 4.82 6.30
C ILE A 356 17.72 5.43 6.15
N HIS A 357 16.65 4.63 6.06
CA HIS A 357 15.30 5.10 5.70
C HIS A 357 14.45 5.64 6.86
N ASP A 358 14.93 6.68 7.52
CA ASP A 358 14.32 7.10 8.79
C ASP A 358 12.90 7.72 8.68
N ASN A 359 12.37 8.03 7.49
CA ASN A 359 11.13 8.82 7.37
C ASN A 359 10.18 8.46 6.20
N VAL A 360 10.24 7.26 5.61
CA VAL A 360 9.25 6.87 4.58
C VAL A 360 8.09 6.11 5.23
N PRO A 361 6.86 6.64 5.24
CA PRO A 361 5.69 5.93 5.76
C PRO A 361 5.52 4.60 5.05
N THR A 362 5.20 3.56 5.82
CA THR A 362 5.11 2.20 5.28
C THR A 362 3.82 1.53 5.68
N THR A 363 3.18 0.90 4.70
CA THR A 363 2.08 -0.02 4.95
C THR A 363 2.62 -1.45 4.98
N LEU A 364 2.47 -2.13 6.12
CA LEU A 364 2.80 -3.55 6.29
C LEU A 364 1.52 -4.38 6.25
N LEU A 365 1.55 -5.43 5.43
CA LEU A 365 0.46 -6.37 5.24
C LEU A 365 0.93 -7.76 5.62
N VAL A 366 0.27 -8.37 6.59
CA VAL A 366 0.62 -9.72 7.05
C VAL A 366 -0.47 -10.66 6.54
N LYS A 367 -0.08 -11.63 5.70
CA LYS A 367 -0.97 -12.61 5.09
C LYS A 367 -0.77 -13.96 5.78
N THR A 368 -1.63 -14.26 6.75
CA THR A 368 -1.79 -15.59 7.36
C THR A 368 -3.11 -16.19 6.85
N GLU A 369 -3.89 -16.86 7.70
CA GLU A 369 -5.29 -17.22 7.38
C GLU A 369 -6.16 -15.98 7.16
N THR A 370 -5.78 -14.85 7.77
CA THR A 370 -6.41 -13.54 7.57
C THR A 370 -5.36 -12.52 7.12
N ARG A 371 -5.81 -11.43 6.47
CA ARG A 371 -4.93 -10.35 6.02
C ARG A 371 -5.02 -9.18 7.01
N ASN A 372 -3.95 -8.96 7.77
CA ASN A 372 -3.86 -7.85 8.72
C ASN A 372 -3.05 -6.71 8.12
N LYS A 373 -3.47 -5.48 8.42
CA LYS A 373 -2.81 -4.27 7.95
C LYS A 373 -2.30 -3.43 9.11
N TYR A 374 -1.05 -3.01 9.01
CA TYR A 374 -0.39 -2.14 9.97
C TYR A 374 0.19 -0.93 9.25
N GLU A 375 -0.21 0.27 9.67
CA GLU A 375 0.44 1.51 9.24
C GLU A 375 1.60 1.81 10.18
N ILE A 376 2.80 1.93 9.61
CA ILE A 376 4.03 2.15 10.34
C ILE A 376 4.61 3.49 9.92
N ALA A 377 4.97 4.30 10.91
CA ALA A 377 5.41 5.68 10.71
C ALA A 377 6.66 5.79 9.81
N SER A 378 7.55 4.80 9.87
CA SER A 378 8.75 4.74 9.04
C SER A 378 9.10 3.32 8.62
N TYR A 379 9.69 3.17 7.44
CA TYR A 379 10.24 1.90 6.98
C TYR A 379 11.37 1.40 7.88
N ALA A 380 12.18 2.31 8.40
CA ALA A 380 13.20 2.00 9.39
C ALA A 380 12.62 1.32 10.64
N ASP A 381 11.48 1.80 11.16
CA ASP A 381 10.81 1.16 12.29
C ASP A 381 10.36 -0.26 11.95
N LEU A 382 9.84 -0.49 10.74
CA LEU A 382 9.47 -1.82 10.28
C LEU A 382 10.70 -2.74 10.23
N LEU A 383 11.79 -2.31 9.57
CA LEU A 383 12.99 -3.12 9.45
C LEU A 383 13.61 -3.43 10.81
N LEU A 384 13.67 -2.47 11.73
CA LEU A 384 14.18 -2.68 13.09
C LEU A 384 13.26 -3.59 13.93
N MET A 385 11.95 -3.52 13.73
CA MET A 385 11.00 -4.43 14.39
C MET A 385 11.25 -5.87 13.92
N LEU A 386 11.33 -6.09 12.60
CA LEU A 386 11.59 -7.40 12.01
C LEU A 386 12.99 -7.92 12.37
N ASN A 387 14.00 -7.05 12.43
CA ASN A 387 15.35 -7.38 12.87
C ASN A 387 15.39 -8.06 14.23
N LYS A 388 14.58 -7.58 15.18
CA LYS A 388 14.50 -8.15 16.53
C LYS A 388 13.81 -9.52 16.55
N TYR A 389 12.88 -9.77 15.63
CA TYR A 389 12.19 -11.04 15.54
C TYR A 389 13.04 -12.09 14.80
N TRP A 390 13.76 -11.68 13.75
CA TRP A 390 14.58 -12.54 12.91
C TRP A 390 16.06 -12.65 13.32
N LEU A 391 16.41 -12.39 14.60
CA LEU A 391 17.80 -12.36 15.08
C LEU A 391 18.63 -13.62 14.81
N ASP A 392 17.98 -14.78 14.65
CA ASP A 392 18.63 -16.06 14.41
C ASP A 392 18.29 -16.63 13.02
N ARG A 393 17.79 -15.79 12.10
CA ARG A 393 17.40 -16.20 10.75
C ARG A 393 18.35 -15.65 9.71
N LYS A 394 18.48 -16.39 8.61
CA LYS A 394 19.28 -15.98 7.47
C LYS A 394 18.40 -15.22 6.49
N ILE A 395 18.78 -13.98 6.19
CA ILE A 395 17.99 -13.10 5.32
C ILE A 395 18.57 -13.07 3.91
N TYR A 396 17.72 -13.42 2.94
CA TYR A 396 18.00 -13.28 1.52
C TYR A 396 17.14 -12.16 0.95
N PHE A 397 17.71 -11.34 0.07
CA PHE A 397 16.99 -10.23 -0.53
C PHE A 397 17.51 -9.92 -1.93
N LYS A 398 16.62 -9.64 -2.87
CA LYS A 398 16.92 -9.20 -4.23
C LYS A 398 15.96 -8.12 -4.71
N LEU A 399 16.37 -7.34 -5.71
CA LEU A 399 15.58 -6.27 -6.33
C LEU A 399 15.31 -6.58 -7.81
N GLU A 400 14.06 -6.44 -8.23
CA GLU A 400 13.60 -6.78 -9.58
C GLU A 400 12.46 -5.85 -10.05
N ASP A 401 11.97 -6.06 -11.28
CA ASP A 401 10.77 -5.43 -11.84
C ASP A 401 10.75 -3.89 -11.87
N PHE A 402 11.89 -3.27 -12.20
CA PHE A 402 11.93 -1.82 -12.44
C PHE A 402 11.03 -1.43 -13.61
N LYS A 403 10.04 -0.59 -13.34
CA LYS A 403 9.03 -0.15 -14.32
C LYS A 403 8.76 1.35 -14.18
N LYS A 404 8.25 1.93 -15.27
CA LYS A 404 7.86 3.35 -15.33
C LYS A 404 6.35 3.45 -15.48
N ILE A 405 5.70 4.17 -14.58
CA ILE A 405 4.24 4.36 -14.55
C ILE A 405 3.98 5.86 -14.35
N ASN A 406 3.29 6.51 -15.28
CA ASN A 406 2.91 7.93 -15.16
C ASN A 406 4.05 8.90 -14.79
N ASN A 407 5.27 8.65 -15.31
CA ASN A 407 6.53 9.35 -14.98
C ASN A 407 7.12 9.10 -13.58
N TYR A 408 6.57 8.15 -12.83
CA TYR A 408 7.16 7.60 -11.62
C TYR A 408 7.88 6.29 -11.91
N ILE A 409 8.76 5.89 -11.00
CA ILE A 409 9.44 4.59 -11.07
C ILE A 409 8.92 3.73 -9.93
N GLU A 410 8.60 2.48 -10.24
CA GLU A 410 8.30 1.46 -9.25
C GLU A 410 9.25 0.28 -9.46
N PHE A 411 9.59 -0.40 -8.37
CA PHE A 411 10.31 -1.67 -8.40
C PHE A 411 9.97 -2.52 -7.20
N LYS A 412 10.34 -3.80 -7.25
CA LYS A 412 10.03 -4.77 -6.21
C LYS A 412 11.29 -5.29 -5.56
N GLY A 413 11.17 -5.57 -4.26
CA GLY A 413 12.12 -6.36 -3.50
C GLY A 413 11.49 -7.66 -3.04
N PHE A 414 12.23 -8.75 -3.11
CA PHE A 414 11.80 -10.05 -2.60
C PHE A 414 12.72 -10.46 -1.47
N LEU A 415 12.16 -10.73 -0.30
CA LEU A 415 12.86 -11.07 0.92
C LEU A 415 12.46 -12.47 1.40
N LEU A 416 13.44 -13.24 1.89
CA LEU A 416 13.22 -14.49 2.61
C LEU A 416 13.99 -14.47 3.93
N ALA A 417 13.29 -14.71 5.03
CA ALA A 417 13.86 -14.88 6.37
C ALA A 417 13.83 -16.36 6.74
N VAL A 418 14.91 -17.07 6.41
CA VAL A 418 15.00 -18.53 6.48
C VAL A 418 15.46 -18.97 7.87
N GLU A 419 14.78 -19.97 8.43
CA GLU A 419 15.17 -20.57 9.70
C GLU A 419 16.43 -21.43 9.58
N ALA A 420 17.10 -21.71 10.69
CA ALA A 420 18.35 -22.46 10.71
C ALA A 420 18.22 -23.90 10.15
N ASP A 421 17.01 -24.47 10.14
CA ASP A 421 16.75 -25.79 9.54
C ASP A 421 16.62 -25.75 8.01
N GLY A 422 16.46 -24.56 7.42
CA GLY A 422 16.26 -24.36 5.99
C GLY A 422 14.93 -24.92 5.45
N ILE A 423 13.97 -25.22 6.33
CA ILE A 423 12.67 -25.81 5.97
C ILE A 423 11.60 -24.71 5.93
N ASN A 424 11.59 -23.85 6.95
CA ASN A 424 10.61 -22.77 7.06
C ASN A 424 11.26 -21.41 6.77
N ALA A 425 10.47 -20.50 6.24
CA ALA A 425 10.85 -19.10 6.12
C ALA A 425 9.64 -18.19 6.31
N ASP A 426 9.89 -16.92 6.60
CA ASP A 426 8.93 -15.88 6.27
C ASP A 426 9.36 -15.27 4.93
N SER A 427 8.40 -15.01 4.03
CA SER A 427 8.69 -14.28 2.79
C SER A 427 8.07 -12.90 2.80
N ALA A 428 8.71 -11.95 2.14
CA ALA A 428 8.12 -10.65 1.91
C ALA A 428 8.31 -10.17 0.47
N GLU A 429 7.27 -9.54 -0.06
CA GLU A 429 7.32 -8.77 -1.30
C GLU A 429 7.20 -7.29 -0.92
N ILE A 430 8.19 -6.49 -1.28
CA ILE A 430 8.31 -5.09 -0.93
C ILE A 430 8.17 -4.26 -2.19
N TRP A 431 7.24 -3.33 -2.23
CA TRP A 431 7.02 -2.43 -3.35
C TRP A 431 7.59 -1.07 -3.00
N PHE A 432 8.50 -0.60 -3.84
CA PHE A 432 9.11 0.71 -3.73
C PHE A 432 8.56 1.60 -4.84
N HIS A 433 8.12 2.80 -4.46
CA HIS A 433 7.74 3.84 -5.40
C HIS A 433 8.69 5.03 -5.24
N LEU A 434 9.06 5.61 -6.38
CA LEU A 434 9.91 6.78 -6.48
C LEU A 434 9.13 7.96 -7.02
N ASP A 435 9.25 9.09 -6.34
CA ASP A 435 8.70 10.37 -6.78
C ASP A 435 9.39 10.89 -8.05
N LYS A 436 8.93 12.04 -8.54
CA LYS A 436 9.55 12.73 -9.70
C LYS A 436 10.98 13.19 -9.45
N SER A 437 11.41 13.24 -8.19
CA SER A 437 12.78 13.55 -7.76
C SER A 437 13.64 12.29 -7.65
N LEU A 438 13.11 11.12 -8.02
CA LEU A 438 13.73 9.81 -7.92
C LEU A 438 14.10 9.42 -6.49
N LYS A 439 13.31 9.89 -5.52
CA LYS A 439 13.42 9.53 -4.11
C LYS A 439 12.30 8.58 -3.75
N ILE A 440 12.62 7.59 -2.92
CA ILE A 440 11.62 6.69 -2.36
C ILE A 440 10.71 7.50 -1.44
N ASP A 441 9.42 7.55 -1.76
CA ASP A 441 8.39 8.30 -1.05
C ASP A 441 7.26 7.41 -0.52
N LEU A 442 7.11 6.19 -1.05
CA LEU A 442 6.18 5.18 -0.56
C LEU A 442 6.81 3.79 -0.58
N ILE A 443 6.60 3.04 0.50
CA ILE A 443 6.98 1.64 0.60
C ILE A 443 5.80 0.83 1.13
N MET A 444 5.52 -0.31 0.51
CA MET A 444 4.56 -1.29 0.99
C MET A 444 5.24 -2.64 1.13
N MET A 445 5.05 -3.33 2.26
CA MET A 445 5.56 -4.69 2.46
C MET A 445 4.40 -5.66 2.62
N MET A 446 4.36 -6.70 1.80
CA MET A 446 3.49 -7.86 1.94
C MET A 446 4.30 -9.02 2.53
N LEU A 447 3.95 -9.44 3.73
CA LEU A 447 4.63 -10.45 4.51
C LEU A 447 3.79 -11.73 4.58
N TYR A 448 4.41 -12.86 4.30
CA TYR A 448 3.82 -14.19 4.28
C TYR A 448 4.57 -15.05 5.31
N PRO A 449 4.04 -15.19 6.54
CA PRO A 449 4.71 -15.96 7.58
C PRO A 449 4.70 -17.47 7.31
N GLU A 450 5.69 -18.17 7.85
CA GLU A 450 5.70 -19.65 7.98
C GLU A 450 5.49 -20.40 6.65
N ILE A 451 6.10 -19.92 5.58
CA ILE A 451 6.12 -20.64 4.30
C ILE A 451 7.05 -21.85 4.38
N LYS A 452 6.60 -22.98 3.83
CA LYS A 452 7.44 -24.18 3.67
C LYS A 452 8.22 -24.11 2.36
N LEU A 453 9.53 -24.26 2.44
CA LEU A 453 10.44 -24.17 1.30
C LEU A 453 10.67 -25.50 0.58
N LYS A 454 10.26 -26.63 1.18
CA LYS A 454 10.32 -27.97 0.62
C LYS A 454 9.00 -28.70 0.87
N GLU A 455 8.43 -29.30 -0.16
CA GLU A 455 7.38 -30.31 -0.02
C GLU A 455 8.04 -31.64 0.40
N GLU A 456 7.48 -32.31 1.41
CA GLU A 456 7.91 -33.65 1.86
C GLU A 456 7.53 -34.74 0.85
#